data_AF-A0AAE8TYQ7-F1
#
_entry.id   AF-A0AAE8TYQ7-F1
#
_cell.length_a   1.000
_cell.length_b   1.000
_cell.length_c   1.000
_cell.angle_alpha   90.00
_cell.angle_beta   90.00
_cell.angle_gamma   90.00
#
_symmetry.space_group_name_H-M   'P 1'
#
loop_
_entity.id
_entity.type
_entity.pdbx_description
1 polymer ?
#
loop_
_entity_poly.entity_id
_entity_poly.type
_entity_poly.pdbx_seq_one_letter_code
_entity_poly.pdbx_strand_id
1 'polypeptide(L)'
;MMGSLLQEIIRPADDISRRGVKRTDLLTFDRVEARWQYVSFDTRDPVGLMPAWSRNAGDGKTIDLDFYPIAAWSDGGSAGTLMRMRQVTRFDEPDSDSKDQYFTLADGKGIEWLGHRYSYSRRG
;
A
#
# COMPACT_ATOMS: atom_id res chain seq x y z
N MET A 1 -20.50 -5.46 10.85
CA MET A 1 -20.00 -6.41 9.83
C MET A 1 -18.61 -5.90 9.41
N MET A 2 -17.53 -6.43 9.98
CA MET A 2 -16.14 -6.01 9.71
C MET A 2 -15.33 -7.26 9.35
N GLY A 3 -14.94 -7.36 8.09
CA GLY A 3 -14.23 -8.52 7.52
C GLY A 3 -14.56 -8.72 6.05
N SER A 4 -14.57 -7.65 5.25
CA SER A 4 -14.48 -7.75 3.79
C SER A 4 -13.00 -7.73 3.44
N LEU A 5 -12.51 -8.81 2.86
CA LEU A 5 -11.23 -8.78 2.15
C LEU A 5 -11.37 -7.75 1.04
N LEU A 6 -10.63 -6.65 1.12
CA LEU A 6 -10.50 -5.74 -0.02
C LEU A 6 -9.35 -6.27 -0.87
N GLN A 7 -9.67 -6.66 -2.11
CA GLN A 7 -8.69 -7.01 -3.12
C GLN A 7 -8.66 -5.92 -4.18
N GLU A 8 -7.49 -5.34 -4.40
CA GLU A 8 -7.28 -4.36 -5.47
C GLU A 8 -6.32 -4.93 -6.51
N ILE A 9 -6.64 -4.72 -7.78
CA ILE A 9 -5.81 -5.20 -8.89
C ILE A 9 -5.53 -4.03 -9.83
N ILE A 10 -4.25 -3.67 -9.95
CA ILE A 10 -3.79 -2.64 -10.87
C ILE A 10 -3.34 -3.31 -12.17
N ARG A 11 -3.88 -2.82 -13.29
CA ARG A 11 -3.56 -3.26 -14.65
C ARG A 11 -2.93 -2.13 -15.46
N PRO A 12 -2.17 -2.44 -16.52
CA PRO A 12 -1.76 -1.44 -17.50
C PRO A 12 -2.98 -0.75 -18.13
N ALA A 13 -2.87 0.53 -18.46
CA ALA A 13 -3.94 1.31 -19.05
C ALA A 13 -4.44 0.73 -20.38
N ASP A 14 -3.53 0.21 -21.21
CA ASP A 14 -3.84 -0.33 -22.55
C ASP A 14 -4.01 -1.86 -22.59
N ASP A 15 -4.21 -2.49 -21.44
CA ASP A 15 -4.43 -3.93 -21.38
C ASP A 15 -5.89 -4.29 -21.69
N ILE A 16 -6.24 -4.21 -22.97
CA ILE A 16 -7.56 -4.57 -23.54
C ILE A 16 -7.91 -6.04 -23.19
N SER A 17 -6.89 -6.87 -22.98
CA SER A 17 -7.04 -8.31 -22.67
C SER A 17 -7.16 -8.61 -21.17
N ARG A 18 -6.93 -7.63 -20.28
CA ARG A 18 -6.85 -7.76 -18.81
C ARG A 18 -5.85 -8.82 -18.31
N ARG A 19 -4.84 -9.19 -19.10
CA ARG A 19 -3.91 -10.29 -18.77
C ARG A 19 -2.71 -9.85 -17.93
N GLY A 20 -2.30 -8.59 -18.01
CA GLY A 20 -1.20 -8.03 -17.22
C GLY A 20 -1.67 -7.55 -15.85
N VAL A 21 -1.40 -8.31 -14.79
CA VAL A 21 -1.48 -7.79 -13.42
C VAL A 21 -0.16 -7.09 -13.13
N LYS A 22 -0.19 -5.78 -12.84
CA LYS A 22 1.00 -5.08 -12.36
C LYS A 22 1.12 -5.16 -10.85
N ARG A 23 0.02 -5.01 -10.12
CA ARG A 23 -0.01 -5.10 -8.66
C ARG A 23 -1.30 -5.73 -8.17
N THR A 24 -1.19 -6.53 -7.11
CA THR A 24 -2.32 -7.06 -6.33
C THR A 24 -2.13 -6.68 -4.88
N ASP A 25 -3.17 -6.11 -4.28
CA ASP A 25 -3.22 -5.77 -2.87
C ASP A 25 -4.33 -6.57 -2.20
N LEU A 26 -4.06 -7.05 -0.98
CA LEU A 26 -5.02 -7.73 -0.14
C LEU A 26 -5.02 -7.06 1.23
N LEU A 27 -6.19 -6.58 1.66
CA LEU A 27 -6.41 -5.95 2.96
C LEU A 27 -7.50 -6.71 3.72
N THR A 28 -7.20 -7.11 4.94
CA THR A 28 -8.16 -7.80 5.82
C THR A 28 -8.08 -7.25 7.25
N PHE A 29 -9.18 -7.33 7.99
CA PHE A 29 -9.19 -7.01 9.41
C PHE A 29 -9.05 -8.28 10.24
N ASP A 30 -7.95 -8.40 10.98
CA ASP A 30 -7.75 -9.48 11.95
C ASP A 30 -8.48 -9.13 13.25
N ARG A 31 -9.46 -9.94 13.62
CA ARG A 31 -10.28 -9.74 14.84
C ARG A 31 -9.59 -10.20 16.12
N VAL A 32 -8.58 -11.06 16.02
CA VAL A 32 -7.79 -11.54 17.16
C VAL A 32 -6.75 -10.50 17.53
N GLU A 33 -6.04 -9.96 16.55
CA GLU A 33 -5.03 -8.90 16.75
C GLU A 33 -5.64 -7.49 16.81
N ALA A 34 -6.93 -7.34 16.48
CA ALA A 34 -7.65 -6.08 16.40
C ALA A 34 -6.96 -5.01 15.53
N ARG A 35 -6.36 -5.46 14.41
CA ARG A 35 -5.66 -4.59 13.44
C ARG A 35 -5.89 -5.03 12.01
N TRP A 36 -5.66 -4.12 11.09
CA TRP A 36 -5.63 -4.40 9.66
C TRP A 36 -4.31 -5.09 9.29
N GLN A 37 -4.41 -6.14 8.50
CA GLN A 37 -3.30 -6.84 7.87
C GLN A 37 -3.38 -6.61 6.36
N TYR A 38 -2.23 -6.36 5.76
CA TYR A 38 -2.12 -6.02 4.36
C TYR A 38 -0.95 -6.76 3.72
N VAL A 39 -1.11 -7.19 2.47
CA VAL A 39 0.00 -7.63 1.64
C VAL A 39 -0.18 -7.07 0.23
N SER A 40 0.91 -6.54 -0.32
CA SER A 40 0.98 -6.15 -1.72
C SER A 40 2.01 -6.99 -2.47
N PHE A 41 1.71 -7.29 -3.73
CA PHE A 41 2.64 -7.84 -4.68
C PHE A 41 2.65 -6.95 -5.92
N ASP A 42 3.76 -6.30 -6.21
CA ASP A 42 3.92 -5.40 -7.35
C ASP A 42 5.04 -5.89 -8.27
N THR A 43 4.69 -6.36 -9.46
CA THR A 43 5.65 -6.83 -10.47
C THR A 43 6.52 -5.73 -11.06
N ARG A 44 6.23 -4.46 -10.76
CA ARG A 44 7.05 -3.31 -11.18
C ARG A 44 8.22 -3.07 -10.23
N ASP A 45 8.19 -3.67 -9.05
CA ASP A 45 9.18 -3.50 -7.99
C ASP A 45 9.75 -4.88 -7.61
N PRO A 46 11.08 -5.12 -7.63
CA PRO A 46 11.63 -6.45 -7.33
C PRO A 46 11.62 -6.82 -5.84
N VAL A 47 10.97 -6.06 -4.98
CA VAL A 47 10.89 -6.32 -3.52
C VAL A 47 10.02 -7.52 -3.14
N GLY A 48 9.27 -8.12 -4.07
CA GLY A 48 8.49 -9.33 -3.83
C GLY A 48 7.18 -9.07 -3.07
N LEU A 49 6.88 -9.89 -2.05
CA LEU A 49 5.70 -9.71 -1.19
C LEU A 49 5.98 -8.64 -0.13
N MET A 50 5.10 -7.65 -0.03
CA MET A 50 5.21 -6.51 0.86
C MET A 50 4.12 -6.55 1.93
N PRO A 51 4.36 -7.22 3.08
CA PRO A 51 3.42 -7.24 4.19
C PRO A 51 3.44 -5.92 4.96
N ALA A 52 2.26 -5.52 5.46
CA ALA A 52 2.07 -4.35 6.30
C ALA A 52 0.95 -4.57 7.31
N TRP A 53 0.98 -3.78 8.39
CA TRP A 53 -0.02 -3.84 9.44
C TRP A 53 -0.40 -2.44 9.91
N SER A 54 -1.64 -2.28 10.36
CA SER A 54 -2.02 -1.07 11.05
C SER A 54 -1.59 -1.11 12.51
N ARG A 55 -1.35 0.08 13.07
CA ARG A 55 -1.05 0.27 14.49
C ARG A 55 -2.29 0.20 15.39
N ASN A 56 -3.48 0.35 14.80
CA ASN A 56 -4.76 0.39 15.50
C ASN A 56 -5.87 -0.12 14.58
N ALA A 57 -7.10 -0.21 15.10
CA ALA A 57 -8.25 -0.69 14.33
C ALA A 57 -8.74 0.28 13.22
N GLY A 58 -8.17 1.49 13.13
CA GLY A 58 -8.68 2.58 12.31
C GLY A 58 -9.90 3.27 12.92
N ASP A 59 -10.27 4.40 12.32
CA ASP A 59 -11.42 5.23 12.73
C ASP A 59 -12.64 5.07 11.79
N GLY A 60 -12.57 4.12 10.86
CA GLY A 60 -13.56 3.90 9.81
C GLY A 60 -13.45 4.86 8.62
N LYS A 61 -12.56 5.86 8.66
CA LYS A 61 -12.29 6.80 7.56
C LYS A 61 -10.89 6.64 7.00
N THR A 62 -9.96 6.18 7.83
CA THR A 62 -8.55 6.06 7.51
C THR A 62 -7.99 4.73 7.99
N ILE A 63 -7.05 4.20 7.20
CA ILE A 63 -6.21 3.07 7.57
C ILE A 63 -4.75 3.47 7.31
N ASP A 64 -3.99 3.58 8.39
CA ASP A 64 -2.55 3.73 8.35
C ASP A 64 -1.89 2.35 8.44
N LEU A 65 -1.01 2.03 7.48
CA LEU A 65 -0.29 0.76 7.41
C LEU A 65 1.22 1.04 7.40
N ASP A 66 1.96 0.32 8.24
CA ASP A 66 3.42 0.32 8.21
C ASP A 66 3.92 -0.99 7.60
N PHE A 67 4.72 -0.88 6.55
CA PHE A 67 5.28 -2.02 5.84
C PHE A 67 6.50 -2.56 6.55
N TYR A 68 6.77 -3.85 6.35
CA TYR A 68 8.08 -4.39 6.66
C TYR A 68 9.14 -3.61 5.88
N PRO A 69 10.29 -3.26 6.49
CA PRO A 69 11.31 -2.49 5.82
C PRO A 69 11.76 -3.16 4.51
N ILE A 70 11.81 -2.37 3.44
CA ILE A 70 12.21 -2.83 2.10
C ILE A 70 13.51 -2.13 1.70
N ALA A 71 14.32 -2.78 0.86
CA ALA A 71 15.44 -2.08 0.25
C ALA A 71 14.94 -1.11 -0.82
N ALA A 72 15.50 0.09 -0.85
CA ALA A 72 15.26 1.04 -1.93
C ALA A 72 15.60 0.39 -3.27
N TRP A 73 14.59 0.27 -4.14
CA TRP A 73 14.82 0.02 -5.56
C TRP A 73 15.28 1.33 -6.22
N SER A 74 16.39 1.28 -6.95
CA SER A 74 17.15 2.45 -7.34
C SER A 74 16.34 3.46 -8.18
N ASP A 75 16.04 4.62 -7.60
CA ASP A 75 15.41 5.77 -8.27
C ASP A 75 16.34 6.99 -8.39
N GLY A 76 17.60 6.88 -7.94
CA GLY A 76 18.55 7.99 -7.98
C GLY A 76 19.83 7.81 -7.16
N GLY A 77 20.25 6.56 -6.88
CA GLY A 77 21.47 6.26 -6.12
C GLY A 77 21.26 5.64 -4.74
N SER A 78 20.01 5.43 -4.31
CA SER A 78 19.67 4.87 -2.98
C SER A 78 19.74 3.35 -2.89
N ALA A 79 20.13 2.66 -3.98
CA ALA A 79 20.11 1.20 -4.09
C ALA A 79 20.78 0.53 -2.88
N GLY A 80 20.09 -0.41 -2.24
CA GLY A 80 20.60 -1.13 -1.06
C GLY A 80 20.45 -0.39 0.26
N THR A 81 19.88 0.82 0.28
CA THR A 81 19.51 1.50 1.52
C THR A 81 18.16 0.99 2.01
N LEU A 82 18.07 0.64 3.29
CA LEU A 82 16.80 0.22 3.89
C LEU A 82 15.83 1.41 3.94
N MET A 83 14.59 1.19 3.57
CA MET A 83 13.50 2.16 3.57
C MET A 83 12.34 1.66 4.41
N ARG A 84 11.72 2.59 5.12
CA ARG A 84 10.40 2.39 5.72
C ARG A 84 9.37 2.98 4.77
N MET A 85 8.26 2.26 4.64
CA MET A 85 7.13 2.72 3.87
C MET A 85 5.90 2.72 4.76
N ARG A 86 5.18 3.84 4.73
CA ARG A 86 3.90 4.03 5.40
C ARG A 86 2.85 4.33 4.35
N GLN A 87 1.73 3.62 4.41
CA GLN A 87 0.61 3.84 3.51
C GLN A 87 -0.59 4.36 4.27
N VAL A 88 -1.23 5.40 3.75
CA VAL A 88 -2.47 5.95 4.29
C VAL A 88 -3.55 5.75 3.26
N THR A 89 -4.53 4.91 3.58
CA THR A 89 -5.75 4.77 2.77
C THR A 89 -6.84 5.63 3.39
N ARG A 90 -7.45 6.52 2.61
CA ARG A 90 -8.58 7.35 3.03
C ARG A 90 -9.81 6.99 2.22
N PHE A 91 -10.91 6.81 2.92
CA PHE A 91 -12.24 6.61 2.34
C PHE A 91 -12.91 7.98 2.26
N ASP A 92 -12.53 8.75 1.24
CA ASP A 92 -12.83 10.18 1.15
C ASP A 92 -14.31 10.44 0.78
N GLU A 93 -14.88 9.61 -0.10
CA GLU A 93 -16.25 9.73 -0.60
C GLU A 93 -16.90 8.33 -0.74
N PRO A 94 -18.22 8.22 -0.95
CA PRO A 94 -18.89 6.92 -1.13
C PRO A 94 -18.22 6.04 -2.20
N ASP A 95 -17.81 6.68 -3.30
CA ASP A 95 -17.27 6.01 -4.48
C ASP A 95 -15.81 6.39 -4.79
N SER A 96 -15.14 7.16 -3.92
CA SER A 96 -13.74 7.55 -4.12
C SER A 96 -12.89 7.29 -2.88
N ASP A 97 -11.75 6.66 -3.12
CA ASP A 97 -10.72 6.43 -2.12
C ASP A 97 -9.38 6.98 -2.60
N SER A 98 -8.52 7.37 -1.66
CA SER A 98 -7.13 7.71 -1.93
C SER A 98 -6.17 6.83 -1.14
N LYS A 99 -5.00 6.56 -1.72
CA LYS A 99 -3.92 5.82 -1.09
C LYS A 99 -2.61 6.56 -1.31
N ASP A 100 -2.08 7.09 -0.21
CA ASP A 100 -0.79 7.76 -0.19
C ASP A 100 0.28 6.80 0.32
N GLN A 101 1.43 6.77 -0.35
CA GLN A 101 2.59 5.98 0.02
C GLN A 101 3.73 6.93 0.36
N TYR A 102 4.05 6.99 1.64
CA TYR A 102 5.14 7.76 2.20
C TYR A 102 6.35 6.86 2.41
N PHE A 103 7.52 7.40 2.10
CA PHE A 103 8.78 6.69 2.26
C PHE A 103 9.70 7.46 3.19
N THR A 104 10.53 6.74 3.93
CA THR A 104 11.56 7.30 4.81
C THR A 104 12.81 6.45 4.69
N LEU A 105 13.96 7.08 4.41
CA LEU A 105 15.24 6.37 4.44
C LEU A 105 15.59 5.97 5.88
N ALA A 106 16.15 4.78 6.05
CA ALA A 106 16.74 4.36 7.32
C ALA A 106 18.18 4.88 7.50
N ASP A 107 18.46 6.10 7.01
CA ASP A 107 19.76 6.78 7.13
C ASP A 107 19.91 7.53 8.47
N GLY A 108 18.92 7.40 9.36
CA GLY A 108 18.88 8.06 10.67
C GLY A 108 18.35 9.49 10.66
N LYS A 109 18.09 10.09 9.48
CA LYS A 109 17.57 11.47 9.39
C LYS A 109 16.05 11.55 9.53
N GLY A 110 15.35 10.46 9.22
CA GLY A 110 13.89 10.36 9.40
C GLY A 110 13.09 11.29 8.49
N ILE A 111 13.65 11.72 7.36
CA ILE A 111 12.96 12.59 6.41
C ILE A 111 11.98 11.73 5.62
N GLU A 112 10.69 12.00 5.81
CA GLU A 112 9.60 11.34 5.09
C GLU A 112 9.20 12.15 3.85
N TRP A 113 8.90 11.47 2.73
CA TRP A 113 8.35 12.09 1.53
C TRP A 113 7.21 11.27 0.93
N LEU A 114 6.30 11.93 0.22
CA LEU A 114 5.25 11.27 -0.56
C LEU A 114 5.87 10.71 -1.85
N GLY A 115 5.93 9.39 -1.99
CA GLY A 115 6.42 8.75 -3.21
C GLY A 115 5.32 8.55 -4.25
N HIS A 116 4.16 8.04 -3.83
CA HIS A 116 3.04 7.77 -4.73
C HIS A 116 1.70 8.16 -4.10
N ARG A 117 0.80 8.68 -4.94
CA ARG A 117 -0.63 8.85 -4.64
C ARG A 117 -1.44 8.11 -5.68
N TYR A 118 -2.33 7.23 -5.23
CA TYR A 118 -3.32 6.58 -6.05
C TYR A 118 -4.70 7.12 -5.70
N SER A 119 -5.50 7.36 -6.72
CA SER A 119 -6.92 7.70 -6.58
C SER A 119 -7.73 6.58 -7.23
N TYR A 120 -8.71 6.06 -6.50
CA TYR A 120 -9.55 4.96 -6.93
C TYR A 120 -10.99 5.41 -6.99
N SER A 121 -11.68 5.01 -8.06
CA SER A 121 -13.14 5.06 -8.13
C SER A 121 -13.69 3.65 -8.01
N ARG A 122 -14.60 3.43 -7.05
CA ARG A 122 -15.35 2.17 -6.96
C ARG A 122 -16.28 2.11 -8.18
N ARG A 123 -16.15 1.05 -8.98
CA ARG A 123 -17.17 0.74 -10.00
C ARG A 123 -18.24 -0.12 -9.33
N GLY A 124 -19.46 0.41 -9.27
CA GLY A 124 -20.66 -0.35 -8.90
C GLY A 124 -21.03 -1.40 -9.93
#